data_AF-X1BLT6-F1
#
_entry.id   AF-X1BLT6-F1
#
_cell.length_a   1.000
_cell.length_b   1.000
_cell.length_c   1.000
_cell.angle_alpha   90.00
_cell.angle_beta   90.00
_cell.angle_gamma   90.00
#
_symmetry.space_group_name_H-M   'P 1'
#
loop_
_entity.id
_entity.type
_entity.pdbx_description
1 polymer ?
#
loop_
_entity_poly.entity_id
_entity_poly.type
_entity_poly.pdbx_seq_one_letter_code
_entity_poly.pdbx_strand_id
1 'polypeptide(L)'
;VYIVEDVPQAIRRARGYAPYPIFLPFESKQILACGAELKNTFCLTKDEHAFLSQHIGDMENEETLEHFENTIELYKKLFRINPQIVAYDMHPEYLSTKYALKVSEERGLKSIPIQHHHAHIVSCLVENRVEGPVIGVAFDGTGYGTDGTIWGGEFLLADWCSYQRLGHLEYVPLPGGTAAIKKPYRMALSYLYALLGEDFSLEGLPISRVNSAELDIIKQQLKRGINSPLTSSVGRLFDAVSALAGVRGEIDYEAQAAIELEMLAPDELGEFEGKSYPFSIIKDQ
;
A
#
# COMPACT_ATOMS: atom_id res chain seq x y z
N VAL A 1 4.76 12.13 13.70
CA VAL A 1 4.78 10.99 14.65
C VAL A 1 3.42 10.99 15.31
N TYR A 2 2.71 9.88 15.26
CA TYR A 2 1.44 9.66 15.97
C TYR A 2 1.72 8.77 17.18
N ILE A 3 0.82 8.74 18.16
CA ILE A 3 0.93 7.85 19.31
C ILE A 3 -0.13 6.76 19.12
N VAL A 4 0.30 5.50 19.13
CA VAL A 4 -0.58 4.33 19.09
C VAL A 4 -0.23 3.49 20.32
N GLU A 5 -1.20 3.26 21.21
CA GLU A 5 -1.00 2.53 22.48
C GLU A 5 0.22 3.05 23.26
N ASP A 6 0.34 4.37 23.42
CA ASP A 6 1.46 5.07 24.07
C ASP A 6 2.83 4.92 23.39
N VAL A 7 2.91 4.27 22.23
CA VAL A 7 4.14 4.13 21.45
C VAL A 7 4.18 5.14 20.29
N PRO A 8 5.27 5.91 20.14
CA PRO A 8 5.42 6.84 19.03
C PRO A 8 5.63 6.09 17.70
N GLN A 9 4.70 6.28 16.76
CA GLN A 9 4.73 5.73 15.41
C GLN A 9 5.05 6.83 14.38
N ALA A 10 6.16 6.66 13.65
CA ALA A 10 6.61 7.66 12.69
C ALA A 10 5.96 7.48 11.31
N ILE A 11 4.99 8.33 10.95
CA ILE A 11 4.37 8.31 9.60
C ILE A 11 5.27 8.94 8.52
N ARG A 12 6.10 9.93 8.90
CA ARG A 12 7.01 10.61 7.96
C ARG A 12 8.39 10.74 8.60
N ARG A 13 9.38 9.98 8.10
CA ARG A 13 10.79 10.10 8.49
C ARG A 13 11.49 11.14 7.60
N ALA A 14 11.77 12.31 8.16
CA ALA A 14 12.47 13.39 7.44
C ALA A 14 13.32 14.22 8.41
N ARG A 15 12.98 15.50 8.60
CA ARG A 15 13.74 16.43 9.45
C ARG A 15 13.96 15.88 10.87
N GLY A 16 15.20 15.94 11.34
CA GLY A 16 15.60 15.48 12.68
C GLY A 16 15.87 13.98 12.78
N TYR A 17 15.58 13.21 11.73
CA TYR A 17 15.87 11.77 11.66
C TYR A 17 16.80 11.44 10.49
N ALA A 18 16.44 11.83 9.27
CA ALA A 18 17.33 11.65 8.13
C ALA A 18 18.54 12.61 8.21
N PRO A 19 19.76 12.16 7.89
CA PRO A 19 20.11 10.86 7.32
C PRO A 19 20.69 9.87 8.35
N TYR A 20 20.28 9.94 9.63
CA TYR A 20 20.73 8.99 10.65
C TYR A 20 20.31 7.56 10.25
N PRO A 21 21.24 6.59 10.26
CA PRO A 21 20.98 5.26 9.74
C PRO A 21 20.05 4.46 10.66
N ILE A 22 19.42 3.44 10.08
CA ILE A 22 18.87 2.30 10.80
C ILE A 22 20.01 1.28 10.91
N PHE A 23 20.26 0.77 12.12
CA PHE A 23 21.26 -0.28 12.35
C PHE A 23 20.67 -1.63 12.02
N LEU A 24 21.31 -2.34 11.09
CA LEU A 24 20.92 -3.66 10.65
C LEU A 24 21.51 -4.71 11.62
N PRO A 25 20.80 -5.83 11.88
CA PRO A 25 21.33 -6.95 12.65
C PRO A 25 22.33 -7.82 11.86
N PHE A 26 22.76 -7.37 10.68
CA PHE A 26 23.66 -8.08 9.78
C PHE A 26 24.46 -7.11 8.90
N GLU A 27 25.59 -7.57 8.38
CA GLU A 27 26.34 -6.84 7.35
C GLU A 27 25.63 -6.93 5.99
N SER A 28 25.25 -5.78 5.46
CA SER A 28 24.64 -5.64 4.14
C SER A 28 25.68 -5.35 3.07
N LYS A 29 25.45 -5.90 1.87
CA LYS A 29 26.07 -5.40 0.64
C LYS A 29 25.68 -3.95 0.40
N GLN A 30 26.36 -3.30 -0.54
CA GLN A 30 25.97 -1.97 -0.99
C GLN A 30 24.78 -2.07 -1.95
N ILE A 31 23.58 -1.80 -1.43
CA ILE A 31 22.31 -1.91 -2.17
C ILE A 31 21.69 -0.52 -2.27
N LEU A 32 21.06 -0.23 -3.41
CA LEU A 32 20.10 0.86 -3.57
C LEU A 32 18.70 0.27 -3.62
N ALA A 33 17.87 0.51 -2.61
CA ALA A 33 16.45 0.20 -2.64
C ALA A 33 15.67 1.45 -3.02
N CYS A 34 14.95 1.42 -4.14
CA CYS A 34 14.29 2.60 -4.71
C CYS A 34 12.91 2.91 -4.10
N GLY A 35 12.32 1.97 -3.35
CA GLY A 35 11.04 2.15 -2.68
C GLY A 35 9.82 2.15 -3.61
N ALA A 36 8.65 2.43 -3.03
CA ALA A 36 7.36 2.50 -3.71
C ALA A 36 7.13 3.86 -4.42
N GLU A 37 6.01 4.04 -5.10
CA GLU A 37 5.68 5.30 -5.79
C GLU A 37 5.13 6.37 -4.85
N LEU A 38 4.21 6.01 -3.96
CA LEU A 38 3.60 6.94 -3.01
C LEU A 38 4.46 7.07 -1.74
N LYS A 39 4.54 8.29 -1.21
CA LYS A 39 5.30 8.67 -0.02
C LYS A 39 6.73 8.14 -0.03
N ASN A 40 7.36 8.15 -1.20
CA ASN A 40 8.62 7.47 -1.47
C ASN A 40 9.73 7.87 -0.49
N THR A 41 10.52 6.87 -0.14
CA THR A 41 11.90 7.01 0.35
C THR A 41 12.75 5.96 -0.35
N PHE A 42 14.00 6.28 -0.64
CA PHE A 42 14.99 5.28 -1.03
C PHE A 42 15.88 4.92 0.15
N CYS A 43 16.54 3.76 0.08
CA CYS A 43 17.52 3.34 1.06
C CYS A 43 18.84 2.99 0.37
N LEU A 44 19.95 3.46 0.91
CA LEU A 44 21.28 2.92 0.61
C LEU A 44 21.79 2.10 1.77
N THR A 45 22.39 0.95 1.51
CA THR A 45 22.98 0.13 2.58
C THR A 45 24.50 0.05 2.45
N LYS A 46 25.19 -0.13 3.57
CA LYS A 46 26.63 -0.40 3.64
C LYS A 46 26.98 -0.89 5.05
N ASP A 47 27.75 -1.96 5.13
CA ASP A 47 28.11 -2.60 6.39
C ASP A 47 26.81 -2.89 7.18
N GLU A 48 26.75 -2.62 8.48
CA GLU A 48 25.55 -2.81 9.31
C GLU A 48 24.56 -1.62 9.29
N HIS A 49 24.58 -0.81 8.23
CA HIS A 49 23.78 0.43 8.17
C HIS A 49 22.85 0.48 6.96
N ALA A 50 21.62 0.93 7.21
CA ALA A 50 20.63 1.33 6.21
C ALA A 50 20.35 2.83 6.31
N PHE A 51 20.80 3.58 5.31
CA PHE A 51 20.63 5.02 5.16
C PHE A 51 19.36 5.31 4.37
N LEU A 52 18.23 5.42 5.08
CA LEU A 52 16.96 5.84 4.49
C LEU A 52 16.99 7.35 4.19
N SER A 53 16.50 7.72 3.00
CA SER A 53 16.36 9.12 2.60
C SER A 53 15.34 9.85 3.46
N GLN A 54 15.34 11.19 3.39
CA GLN A 54 14.15 11.94 3.76
C GLN A 54 12.98 11.55 2.85
N HIS A 55 11.76 11.79 3.33
CA HIS A 55 10.55 11.71 2.51
C HIS A 55 10.69 12.53 1.23
N ILE A 56 10.66 11.84 0.08
CA ILE A 56 10.75 12.41 -1.26
C ILE A 56 9.40 12.96 -1.69
N GLY A 57 8.31 12.23 -1.39
CA GLY A 57 6.95 12.58 -1.78
C GLY A 57 6.34 11.54 -2.71
N ASP A 58 5.31 11.91 -3.43
CA ASP A 58 4.61 11.03 -4.37
C ASP A 58 5.28 11.14 -5.76
N MET A 59 5.78 10.01 -6.27
CA MET A 59 6.57 9.93 -7.50
C MET A 59 5.66 9.96 -8.74
N GLU A 60 4.88 11.03 -8.91
CA GLU A 60 3.87 11.15 -9.98
C GLU A 60 4.29 12.07 -11.14
N ASN A 61 5.40 12.80 -10.99
CA ASN A 61 5.85 13.81 -11.96
C ASN A 61 7.38 13.84 -12.09
N GLU A 62 7.84 14.49 -13.17
CA GLU A 62 9.25 14.62 -13.52
C GLU A 62 10.05 15.38 -12.45
N GLU A 63 9.48 16.42 -11.85
CA GLU A 63 10.15 17.25 -10.84
C GLU A 63 10.51 16.43 -9.59
N THR A 64 9.60 15.55 -9.16
CA THR A 64 9.82 14.66 -8.01
C THR A 64 10.83 13.57 -8.35
N LEU A 65 10.80 13.06 -9.59
CA LEU A 65 11.81 12.11 -10.08
C LEU A 65 13.20 12.75 -10.12
N GLU A 66 13.36 13.95 -10.66
CA GLU A 66 14.64 14.66 -10.65
C GLU A 66 15.15 14.88 -9.21
N HIS A 67 14.26 15.26 -8.27
CA HIS A 67 14.64 15.41 -6.87
C HIS A 67 15.13 14.07 -6.27
N PHE A 68 14.45 12.98 -6.57
CA PHE A 68 14.82 11.62 -6.17
C PHE A 68 16.22 11.23 -6.69
N GLU A 69 16.46 11.38 -8.00
CA GLU A 69 17.74 11.02 -8.63
C GLU A 69 18.90 11.84 -8.06
N ASN A 70 18.72 13.15 -7.94
CA ASN A 70 19.72 14.05 -7.37
C ASN A 70 20.05 13.70 -5.91
N THR A 71 19.03 13.33 -5.13
CA THR A 71 19.20 12.95 -3.73
C THR A 71 19.92 11.62 -3.60
N ILE A 72 19.67 10.64 -4.47
CA ILE A 72 20.42 9.37 -4.51
C ILE A 72 21.91 9.64 -4.74
N GLU A 73 22.25 10.45 -5.74
CA GLU A 73 23.66 10.75 -6.05
C GLU A 73 24.34 11.54 -4.92
N LEU A 74 23.59 12.41 -4.21
CA LEU A 74 24.07 13.07 -3.00
C LEU A 74 24.40 12.06 -1.89
N TYR A 75 23.48 11.14 -1.59
CA TYR A 75 23.67 10.13 -0.54
C TYR A 75 24.82 9.16 -0.86
N LYS A 76 24.96 8.75 -2.12
CA LYS A 76 26.08 7.92 -2.59
C LYS A 76 27.42 8.58 -2.32
N LYS A 77 27.54 9.88 -2.62
CA LYS A 77 28.75 10.68 -2.34
C LYS A 77 28.99 10.83 -0.84
N LEU A 78 27.94 11.18 -0.09
CA LEU A 78 28.02 11.43 1.35
C LEU A 78 28.51 10.19 2.12
N PHE A 79 27.95 9.02 1.84
CA PHE A 79 28.25 7.78 2.54
C PHE A 79 29.31 6.91 1.84
N ARG A 80 29.84 7.38 0.69
CA ARG A 80 30.80 6.66 -0.15
C ARG A 80 30.31 5.24 -0.46
N ILE A 81 29.09 5.19 -1.02
CA ILE A 81 28.39 3.97 -1.41
C ILE A 81 28.36 3.89 -2.93
N ASN A 82 28.82 2.78 -3.47
CA ASN A 82 28.71 2.40 -4.86
C ASN A 82 27.85 1.13 -4.96
N PRO A 83 26.52 1.26 -5.15
CA PRO A 83 25.61 0.13 -5.15
C PRO A 83 26.01 -0.93 -6.18
N GLN A 84 25.95 -2.19 -5.77
CA GLN A 84 26.16 -3.37 -6.62
C GLN A 84 24.84 -4.04 -7.00
N ILE A 85 23.79 -3.73 -6.23
CA ILE A 85 22.45 -4.27 -6.36
C ILE A 85 21.48 -3.10 -6.31
N VAL A 86 20.44 -3.16 -7.14
CA VAL A 86 19.29 -2.27 -7.06
C VAL A 86 18.03 -3.08 -6.77
N ALA A 87 17.33 -2.72 -5.70
CA ALA A 87 16.07 -3.32 -5.29
C ALA A 87 14.92 -2.35 -5.59
N TYR A 88 13.78 -2.87 -6.03
CA TYR A 88 12.64 -2.07 -6.47
C TYR A 88 11.33 -2.82 -6.25
N ASP A 89 10.21 -2.11 -6.19
CA ASP A 89 8.89 -2.71 -6.08
C ASP A 89 8.54 -3.51 -7.34
N MET A 90 7.80 -4.62 -7.19
CA MET A 90 7.34 -5.42 -8.33
C MET A 90 6.41 -4.66 -9.30
N HIS A 91 5.83 -3.53 -8.90
CA HIS A 91 4.97 -2.74 -9.79
C HIS A 91 5.77 -2.20 -11.00
N PRO A 92 5.44 -2.61 -12.23
CA PRO A 92 6.26 -2.28 -13.42
C PRO A 92 6.17 -0.80 -13.82
N GLU A 93 5.05 -0.16 -13.55
CA GLU A 93 4.82 1.22 -14.00
C GLU A 93 5.34 2.31 -13.07
N TYR A 94 5.78 1.96 -11.85
CA TYR A 94 6.28 2.95 -10.89
C TYR A 94 7.50 3.67 -11.45
N LEU A 95 7.56 5.00 -11.27
CA LEU A 95 8.74 5.77 -11.69
C LEU A 95 10.02 5.29 -10.96
N SER A 96 9.91 4.90 -9.69
CA SER A 96 11.02 4.32 -8.92
C SER A 96 11.51 2.99 -9.52
N THR A 97 10.60 2.14 -9.99
CA THR A 97 10.91 0.87 -10.68
C THR A 97 11.58 1.11 -12.02
N LYS A 98 11.03 2.01 -12.85
CA LYS A 98 11.61 2.37 -14.14
C LYS A 98 13.01 2.95 -13.99
N TYR A 99 13.22 3.81 -12.99
CA TYR A 99 14.54 4.33 -12.64
C TYR A 99 15.50 3.19 -12.24
N ALA A 100 15.08 2.30 -11.34
CA ALA A 100 15.89 1.19 -10.87
C ALA A 100 16.37 0.30 -12.03
N LEU A 101 15.47 -0.06 -12.94
CA LEU A 101 15.78 -0.89 -14.11
C LEU A 101 16.74 -0.17 -15.06
N LYS A 102 16.50 1.11 -15.36
CA LYS A 102 17.39 1.93 -16.19
C LYS A 102 18.81 1.97 -15.63
N VAL A 103 18.96 2.29 -14.33
CA VAL A 103 20.29 2.35 -13.69
C VAL A 103 20.95 0.98 -13.65
N SER A 104 20.16 -0.09 -13.47
CA SER A 104 20.67 -1.46 -13.50
C SER A 104 21.29 -1.79 -14.85
N GLU A 105 20.62 -1.44 -15.95
CA GLU A 105 21.07 -1.69 -17.31
C GLU A 105 22.32 -0.84 -17.62
N GLU A 106 22.27 0.47 -17.36
CA GLU A 106 23.36 1.40 -17.67
C GLU A 106 24.67 1.07 -16.92
N ARG A 107 24.57 0.55 -15.70
CA ARG A 107 25.73 0.29 -14.83
C ARG A 107 26.04 -1.20 -14.64
N GLY A 108 25.28 -2.09 -15.26
CA GLY A 108 25.44 -3.54 -15.09
C GLY A 108 25.21 -4.03 -13.66
N LEU A 109 24.29 -3.40 -12.91
CA LEU A 109 23.96 -3.82 -11.55
C LEU A 109 23.03 -5.04 -11.57
N LYS A 110 22.99 -5.78 -10.46
CA LYS A 110 21.96 -6.81 -10.26
C LYS A 110 20.66 -6.12 -9.83
N SER A 111 19.59 -6.31 -10.59
CA SER A 111 18.24 -5.84 -10.20
C SER A 111 17.49 -6.94 -9.45
N ILE A 112 16.80 -6.58 -8.36
CA ILE A 112 15.99 -7.51 -7.55
C ILE A 112 14.59 -6.91 -7.32
N PRO A 113 13.53 -7.51 -7.87
CA PRO A 113 12.17 -7.09 -7.57
C PRO A 113 11.75 -7.59 -6.18
N ILE A 114 11.09 -6.73 -5.40
CA ILE A 114 10.59 -7.01 -4.06
C ILE A 114 9.07 -6.79 -4.04
N GLN A 115 8.35 -7.73 -3.44
CA GLN A 115 6.90 -7.61 -3.33
C GLN A 115 6.53 -6.59 -2.24
N HIS A 116 5.57 -5.70 -2.54
CA HIS A 116 5.20 -4.55 -1.71
C HIS A 116 4.86 -4.90 -0.26
N HIS A 117 4.00 -5.89 -0.05
CA HIS A 117 3.51 -6.31 1.27
C HIS A 117 4.57 -7.08 2.05
N HIS A 118 5.42 -7.84 1.37
CA HIS A 118 6.61 -8.47 1.95
C HIS A 118 7.59 -7.40 2.44
N ALA A 119 7.81 -6.32 1.68
CA ALA A 119 8.64 -5.21 2.11
C ALA A 119 8.08 -4.53 3.39
N HIS A 120 6.76 -4.30 3.47
CA HIS A 120 6.12 -3.80 4.69
C HIS A 120 6.40 -4.68 5.90
N ILE A 121 6.17 -6.00 5.79
CA ILE A 121 6.39 -6.95 6.89
C ILE A 121 7.87 -6.98 7.29
N VAL A 122 8.79 -7.10 6.31
CA VAL A 122 10.24 -7.18 6.59
C VAL A 122 10.75 -5.90 7.23
N SER A 123 10.22 -4.72 6.88
CA SER A 123 10.58 -3.47 7.54
C SER A 123 10.35 -3.53 9.06
N CYS A 124 9.20 -4.09 9.48
CA CYS A 124 8.85 -4.28 10.87
C CYS A 124 9.75 -5.32 11.56
N LEU A 125 10.05 -6.44 10.87
CA LEU A 125 10.94 -7.48 11.39
C LEU A 125 12.35 -6.95 11.66
N VAL A 126 12.90 -6.17 10.72
CA VAL A 126 14.24 -5.61 10.83
C VAL A 126 14.31 -4.58 11.96
N GLU A 127 13.33 -3.69 12.07
CA GLU A 127 13.27 -2.69 13.15
C GLU A 127 13.18 -3.35 14.53
N ASN A 128 12.40 -4.43 14.65
CA ASN A 128 12.21 -5.17 15.89
C ASN A 128 13.24 -6.30 16.12
N ARG A 129 14.21 -6.47 15.22
CA ARG A 129 15.25 -7.52 15.26
C ARG A 129 14.68 -8.93 15.40
N VAL A 130 13.54 -9.19 14.75
CA VAL A 130 12.90 -10.50 14.73
C VAL A 130 13.51 -11.31 13.59
N GLU A 131 14.02 -12.49 13.95
CA GLU A 131 14.56 -13.47 13.02
C GLU A 131 13.58 -14.65 12.85
N GLY A 132 13.61 -15.28 11.67
CA GLY A 132 12.78 -16.42 11.34
C GLY A 132 11.39 -16.07 10.78
N PRO A 133 10.59 -17.08 10.42
CA PRO A 133 9.31 -16.88 9.77
C PRO A 133 8.23 -16.42 10.76
N VAL A 134 7.44 -15.43 10.36
CA VAL A 134 6.28 -14.91 11.10
C VAL A 134 5.01 -14.98 10.27
N ILE A 135 3.86 -14.87 10.94
CA ILE A 135 2.62 -14.47 10.27
C ILE A 135 2.60 -12.94 10.27
N GLY A 136 2.78 -12.35 9.09
CA GLY A 136 2.63 -10.92 8.86
C GLY A 136 1.27 -10.58 8.27
N VAL A 137 0.64 -9.53 8.80
CA VAL A 137 -0.61 -8.98 8.30
C VAL A 137 -0.31 -7.64 7.66
N ALA A 138 -0.55 -7.52 6.36
CA ALA A 138 -0.23 -6.32 5.58
C ALA A 138 -1.52 -5.72 5.02
N PHE A 139 -2.03 -4.71 5.72
CA PHE A 139 -3.24 -3.98 5.35
C PHE A 139 -2.86 -2.61 4.76
N ASP A 140 -3.21 -2.41 3.50
CA ASP A 140 -2.82 -1.25 2.71
C ASP A 140 -3.93 -0.88 1.70
N GLY A 141 -3.79 0.29 1.07
CA GLY A 141 -4.62 0.74 -0.03
C GLY A 141 -4.33 0.01 -1.35
N THR A 142 -3.08 -0.03 -1.80
CA THR A 142 -2.75 -0.52 -3.14
C THR A 142 -1.31 -1.02 -3.20
N GLY A 143 -1.12 -2.33 -3.32
CA GLY A 143 0.17 -2.91 -3.71
C GLY A 143 0.03 -3.90 -4.87
N TYR A 144 1.05 -3.98 -5.72
CA TYR A 144 1.03 -4.86 -6.88
C TYR A 144 1.12 -6.33 -6.44
N GLY A 145 0.09 -7.10 -6.77
CA GLY A 145 0.04 -8.54 -6.55
C GLY A 145 0.87 -9.31 -7.57
N THR A 146 1.43 -10.45 -7.17
CA THR A 146 2.17 -11.33 -8.09
C THR A 146 1.28 -12.02 -9.13
N ASP A 147 -0.03 -11.99 -8.92
CA ASP A 147 -1.07 -12.48 -9.84
C ASP A 147 -1.62 -11.37 -10.76
N GLY A 148 -1.01 -10.17 -10.72
CA GLY A 148 -1.45 -9.02 -11.50
C GLY A 148 -2.70 -8.31 -10.95
N THR A 149 -3.18 -8.70 -9.77
CA THR A 149 -4.27 -8.01 -9.06
C THR A 149 -3.73 -6.97 -8.07
N ILE A 150 -4.63 -6.23 -7.42
CA ILE A 150 -4.28 -5.23 -6.41
C ILE A 150 -4.43 -5.83 -5.01
N TRP A 151 -3.31 -6.03 -4.34
CA TRP A 151 -3.29 -6.50 -2.95
C TRP A 151 -3.43 -5.34 -1.96
N GLY A 152 -3.80 -5.67 -0.72
CA GLY A 152 -3.92 -4.70 0.38
C GLY A 152 -4.63 -5.23 1.62
N GLY A 153 -4.88 -6.54 1.69
CA GLY A 153 -5.56 -7.20 2.80
C GLY A 153 -4.99 -8.59 3.01
N GLU A 154 -3.68 -8.66 3.20
CA GLU A 154 -2.88 -9.88 3.00
C GLU A 154 -2.41 -10.50 4.32
N PHE A 155 -2.44 -11.83 4.38
CA PHE A 155 -1.85 -12.64 5.45
C PHE A 155 -0.71 -13.47 4.86
N LEU A 156 0.52 -13.14 5.23
CA LEU A 156 1.73 -13.75 4.67
C LEU A 156 2.49 -14.53 5.76
N LEU A 157 2.94 -15.75 5.45
CA LEU A 157 4.05 -16.37 6.17
C LEU A 157 5.34 -15.83 5.58
N ALA A 158 6.07 -14.99 6.31
CA ALA A 158 7.22 -14.26 5.76
C ALA A 158 8.42 -14.28 6.70
N ASP A 159 9.62 -14.32 6.10
CA ASP A 159 10.90 -14.00 6.73
C ASP A 159 11.61 -12.92 5.90
N TRP A 160 12.88 -12.62 6.18
CA TRP A 160 13.62 -11.58 5.45
C TRP A 160 13.85 -11.90 3.97
N CYS A 161 13.81 -13.17 3.58
CA CYS A 161 14.23 -13.65 2.27
C CYS A 161 13.06 -14.09 1.40
N SER A 162 11.95 -14.52 2.01
CA SER A 162 10.85 -15.18 1.33
C SER A 162 9.52 -14.90 2.01
N TYR A 163 8.45 -15.09 1.23
CA TYR A 163 7.10 -15.06 1.74
C TYR A 163 6.23 -16.09 1.02
N GLN A 164 5.20 -16.54 1.71
CA GLN A 164 4.10 -17.33 1.16
C GLN A 164 2.79 -16.64 1.55
N ARG A 165 1.95 -16.36 0.56
CA ARG A 165 0.59 -15.85 0.81
C ARG A 165 -0.27 -16.98 1.36
N LEU A 166 -0.77 -16.82 2.59
CA LEU A 166 -1.59 -17.81 3.28
C LEU A 166 -3.08 -17.50 3.22
N GLY A 167 -3.44 -16.23 3.05
CA GLY A 167 -4.82 -15.79 2.92
C GLY A 167 -4.90 -14.32 2.56
N HIS A 168 -6.07 -13.90 2.08
CA HIS A 168 -6.37 -12.52 1.75
C HIS A 168 -7.86 -12.25 1.83
N LEU A 169 -8.27 -10.98 1.83
CA LEU A 169 -9.68 -10.63 1.64
C LEU A 169 -10.16 -11.05 0.26
N GLU A 170 -11.42 -11.47 0.16
CA GLU A 170 -12.04 -11.83 -1.12
C GLU A 170 -11.88 -10.71 -2.14
N TYR A 171 -11.53 -11.08 -3.37
CA TYR A 171 -11.33 -10.11 -4.43
C TYR A 171 -12.65 -9.46 -4.84
N VAL A 172 -12.65 -8.13 -4.81
CA VAL A 172 -13.75 -7.31 -5.33
C VAL A 172 -13.26 -6.45 -6.51
N PRO A 173 -14.11 -6.18 -7.51
CA PRO A 173 -13.72 -5.30 -8.61
C PRO A 173 -13.54 -3.84 -8.15
N LEU A 174 -12.58 -3.13 -8.74
CA LEU A 174 -12.31 -1.70 -8.50
C LEU A 174 -12.79 -0.87 -9.72
N PRO A 175 -14.08 -0.52 -9.83
CA PRO A 175 -14.66 0.01 -11.06
C PRO A 175 -14.13 1.41 -11.41
N GLY A 176 -13.38 1.49 -12.50
CA GLY A 176 -12.69 2.69 -12.96
C GLY A 176 -11.30 2.88 -12.36
N GLY A 177 -10.73 1.86 -11.71
CA GLY A 177 -9.38 1.90 -11.14
C GLY A 177 -9.20 3.06 -10.17
N THR A 178 -8.32 4.01 -10.52
CA THR A 178 -8.04 5.21 -9.72
C THR A 178 -9.27 6.08 -9.46
N ALA A 179 -10.29 6.04 -10.34
CA ALA A 179 -11.54 6.76 -10.11
C ALA A 179 -12.27 6.27 -8.85
N ALA A 180 -12.19 4.98 -8.53
CA ALA A 180 -12.80 4.41 -7.32
C ALA A 180 -12.03 4.75 -6.04
N ILE A 181 -10.73 5.06 -6.14
CA ILE A 181 -9.95 5.61 -5.03
C ILE A 181 -10.45 7.03 -4.71
N LYS A 182 -10.63 7.89 -5.73
CA LYS A 182 -11.11 9.27 -5.53
C LYS A 182 -12.58 9.37 -5.14
N LYS A 183 -13.37 8.36 -5.51
CA LYS A 183 -14.82 8.30 -5.30
C LYS A 183 -15.19 7.02 -4.55
N PRO A 184 -14.95 6.93 -3.23
CA PRO A 184 -15.30 5.79 -2.38
C PRO A 184 -16.70 5.17 -2.61
N TYR A 185 -17.71 5.95 -3.02
CA TYR A 185 -19.02 5.34 -3.36
C TYR A 185 -18.94 4.31 -4.49
N ARG A 186 -17.96 4.40 -5.40
CA ARG A 186 -17.74 3.39 -6.44
C ARG A 186 -17.34 2.05 -5.83
N MET A 187 -16.55 2.06 -4.75
CA MET A 187 -16.25 0.85 -3.98
C MET A 187 -17.47 0.32 -3.25
N ALA A 188 -18.27 1.19 -2.62
CA ALA A 188 -19.52 0.77 -2.01
C ALA A 188 -20.45 0.06 -3.01
N LEU A 189 -20.61 0.61 -4.22
CA LEU A 189 -21.38 0.00 -5.30
C LEU A 189 -20.79 -1.34 -5.75
N SER A 190 -19.46 -1.47 -5.77
CA SER A 190 -18.78 -2.72 -6.10
C SER A 190 -19.08 -3.82 -5.08
N TYR A 191 -18.98 -3.52 -3.78
CA TYR A 191 -19.32 -4.47 -2.72
C TYR A 191 -20.81 -4.86 -2.75
N LEU A 192 -21.72 -3.90 -2.95
CA LEU A 192 -23.15 -4.21 -3.09
C LEU A 192 -23.42 -5.11 -4.30
N TYR A 193 -22.76 -4.85 -5.44
CA TYR A 193 -22.88 -5.71 -6.62
C TYR A 193 -22.34 -7.12 -6.38
N ALA A 194 -21.14 -7.24 -5.79
CA ALA A 194 -20.51 -8.53 -5.52
C ALA A 194 -21.33 -9.38 -4.54
N LEU A 195 -21.93 -8.77 -3.52
CA LEU A 195 -22.67 -9.47 -2.47
C LEU A 195 -24.14 -9.71 -2.81
N LEU A 196 -24.81 -8.78 -3.50
CA LEU A 196 -26.26 -8.79 -3.71
C LEU A 196 -26.67 -8.97 -5.18
N GLY A 197 -25.72 -8.97 -6.13
CA GLY A 197 -25.98 -9.10 -7.57
C GLY A 197 -26.46 -7.80 -8.22
N GLU A 198 -26.90 -7.87 -9.48
CA GLU A 198 -27.19 -6.67 -10.31
C GLU A 198 -28.36 -5.80 -9.81
N ASP A 199 -29.28 -6.43 -9.06
CA ASP A 199 -30.57 -5.88 -8.63
C ASP A 199 -30.53 -5.23 -7.23
N PHE A 200 -29.33 -4.93 -6.70
CA PHE A 200 -29.22 -4.23 -5.43
C PHE A 200 -29.95 -2.87 -5.46
N SER A 201 -30.62 -2.54 -4.35
CA SER A 201 -31.29 -1.24 -4.16
C SER A 201 -30.36 -0.29 -3.39
N LEU A 202 -30.42 1.00 -3.76
CA LEU A 202 -29.76 2.09 -3.02
C LEU A 202 -30.71 2.82 -2.07
N GLU A 203 -31.96 2.39 -1.99
CA GLU A 203 -32.97 3.06 -1.17
C GLU A 203 -32.53 3.10 0.31
N GLY A 204 -32.60 4.30 0.90
CA GLY A 204 -32.19 4.53 2.29
C GLY A 204 -30.69 4.63 2.52
N LEU A 205 -29.83 4.38 1.52
CA LEU A 205 -28.38 4.52 1.66
C LEU A 205 -27.91 5.95 1.37
N PRO A 206 -26.88 6.46 2.05
CA PRO A 206 -26.27 7.76 1.76
C PRO A 206 -25.80 7.92 0.30
N ILE A 207 -25.37 6.82 -0.32
CA ILE A 207 -24.94 6.76 -1.72
C ILE A 207 -26.08 6.80 -2.75
N SER A 208 -27.34 6.88 -2.32
CA SER A 208 -28.51 7.03 -3.20
C SER A 208 -28.49 8.32 -4.05
N ARG A 209 -27.65 9.29 -3.67
CA ARG A 209 -27.51 10.58 -4.36
C ARG A 209 -26.65 10.52 -5.63
N VAL A 210 -26.01 9.38 -5.91
CA VAL A 210 -25.21 9.21 -7.13
C VAL A 210 -26.08 9.40 -8.36
N ASN A 211 -25.55 10.09 -9.36
CA ASN A 211 -26.24 10.34 -10.63
C ASN A 211 -26.61 9.01 -11.33
N SER A 212 -27.85 8.89 -11.84
CA SER A 212 -28.33 7.64 -12.45
C SER A 212 -27.49 7.19 -13.66
N ALA A 213 -27.01 8.11 -14.49
CA ALA A 213 -26.15 7.77 -15.62
C ALA A 213 -24.77 7.27 -15.15
N GLU A 214 -24.23 7.84 -14.08
CA GLU A 214 -22.97 7.35 -13.48
C GLU A 214 -23.16 5.96 -12.85
N LEU A 215 -24.28 5.73 -12.16
CA LEU A 215 -24.63 4.43 -11.61
C LEU A 215 -24.73 3.35 -12.71
N ASP A 216 -25.41 3.65 -13.82
CA ASP A 216 -25.55 2.72 -14.95
C ASP A 216 -24.18 2.39 -15.57
N ILE A 217 -23.31 3.39 -15.73
CA ILE A 217 -21.94 3.18 -16.20
C ILE A 217 -21.18 2.25 -15.26
N ILE A 218 -21.23 2.49 -13.95
CA ILE A 218 -20.55 1.66 -12.95
C ILE A 218 -21.09 0.22 -12.99
N LYS A 219 -22.42 0.03 -13.06
CA LYS A 219 -23.02 -1.31 -13.22
C LYS A 219 -22.52 -2.01 -14.48
N GLN A 220 -22.38 -1.30 -15.61
CA GLN A 220 -21.81 -1.88 -16.84
C GLN A 220 -20.32 -2.21 -16.69
N GLN A 221 -19.53 -1.37 -16.01
CA GLN A 221 -18.11 -1.65 -15.72
C GLN A 221 -17.94 -2.91 -14.89
N LEU A 222 -18.80 -3.09 -13.88
CA LEU A 222 -18.79 -4.27 -13.00
C LEU A 222 -19.21 -5.52 -13.77
N LYS A 223 -20.35 -5.47 -14.47
CA LYS A 223 -20.90 -6.59 -15.25
C LYS A 223 -19.95 -7.10 -16.33
N ARG A 224 -19.25 -6.21 -17.01
CA ARG A 224 -18.37 -6.54 -18.15
C ARG A 224 -16.89 -6.63 -17.77
N GLY A 225 -16.52 -6.34 -16.53
CA GLY A 225 -15.13 -6.28 -16.10
C GLY A 225 -14.31 -5.17 -16.79
N ILE A 226 -14.95 -4.10 -17.28
CA ILE A 226 -14.26 -3.04 -18.03
C ILE A 226 -13.61 -2.05 -17.08
N ASN A 227 -12.27 -1.95 -17.13
CA ASN A 227 -11.48 -1.11 -16.23
C ASN A 227 -11.81 -1.34 -14.74
N SER A 228 -12.03 -2.61 -14.40
CA SER A 228 -12.41 -3.05 -13.06
C SER A 228 -11.41 -4.10 -12.54
N PRO A 229 -10.13 -3.75 -12.33
CA PRO A 229 -9.16 -4.70 -11.78
C PRO A 229 -9.64 -5.21 -10.42
N LEU A 230 -9.30 -6.45 -10.11
CA LEU A 230 -9.65 -7.05 -8.82
C LEU A 230 -8.73 -6.53 -7.72
N THR A 231 -9.30 -6.33 -6.52
CA THR A 231 -8.56 -5.90 -5.34
C THR A 231 -9.00 -6.63 -4.08
N SER A 232 -8.04 -6.96 -3.23
CA SER A 232 -8.22 -7.49 -1.87
C SER A 232 -7.94 -6.42 -0.80
N SER A 233 -7.92 -5.14 -1.17
CA SER A 233 -7.48 -4.06 -0.29
C SER A 233 -8.42 -3.77 0.88
N VAL A 234 -7.84 -3.73 2.08
CA VAL A 234 -8.50 -3.23 3.30
C VAL A 234 -8.78 -1.73 3.19
N GLY A 235 -7.88 -0.93 2.61
CA GLY A 235 -8.14 0.48 2.35
C GLY A 235 -9.40 0.69 1.50
N ARG A 236 -9.60 -0.14 0.46
CA ARG A 236 -10.81 -0.08 -0.38
C ARG A 236 -12.06 -0.57 0.33
N LEU A 237 -11.93 -1.51 1.28
CA LEU A 237 -13.03 -1.89 2.19
C LEU A 237 -13.43 -0.71 3.09
N PHE A 238 -12.47 -0.01 3.68
CA PHE A 238 -12.73 1.18 4.50
C PHE A 238 -13.38 2.30 3.68
N ASP A 239 -12.95 2.53 2.45
CA ASP A 239 -13.59 3.47 1.52
C ASP A 239 -15.08 3.11 1.29
N ALA A 240 -15.37 1.82 1.06
CA ALA A 240 -16.74 1.34 0.87
C ALA A 240 -17.61 1.55 2.14
N VAL A 241 -17.09 1.18 3.31
CA VAL A 241 -17.79 1.36 4.59
C VAL A 241 -18.03 2.84 4.89
N SER A 242 -17.03 3.69 4.68
CA SER A 242 -17.12 5.14 4.86
C SER A 242 -18.21 5.76 3.98
N ALA A 243 -18.29 5.34 2.71
CA ALA A 243 -19.34 5.80 1.80
C ALA A 243 -20.74 5.29 2.20
N LEU A 244 -20.86 4.01 2.59
CA LEU A 244 -22.12 3.41 3.05
C LEU A 244 -22.63 4.03 4.35
N ALA A 245 -21.73 4.36 5.28
CA ALA A 245 -22.04 5.04 6.52
C ALA A 245 -22.34 6.55 6.32
N GLY A 246 -22.11 7.09 5.11
CA GLY A 246 -22.36 8.49 4.80
C GLY A 246 -21.29 9.44 5.34
N VAL A 247 -20.11 8.92 5.69
CA VAL A 247 -18.96 9.68 6.16
C VAL A 247 -18.31 10.40 4.99
N ARG A 248 -17.85 9.65 3.98
CA ARG A 248 -17.16 10.23 2.82
C ARG A 248 -17.41 9.42 1.55
N GLY A 249 -17.99 10.07 0.54
CA GLY A 249 -18.26 9.47 -0.78
C GLY A 249 -17.25 9.87 -1.86
N GLU A 250 -16.58 11.01 -1.69
CA GLU A 250 -15.53 11.55 -2.58
C GLU A 250 -14.41 12.13 -1.70
N ILE A 251 -13.15 11.94 -2.09
CA ILE A 251 -11.98 12.35 -1.30
C ILE A 251 -11.15 13.42 -2.03
N ASP A 252 -10.55 14.31 -1.24
CA ASP A 252 -9.63 15.37 -1.66
C ASP A 252 -8.16 14.96 -1.50
N TYR A 253 -7.87 14.01 -0.61
CA TYR A 253 -6.54 13.48 -0.36
C TYR A 253 -6.57 11.98 -0.05
N GLU A 254 -5.43 11.32 -0.22
CA GLU A 254 -5.32 9.88 -0.05
C GLU A 254 -5.63 9.44 1.40
N ALA A 255 -6.36 8.34 1.53
CA ALA A 255 -6.88 7.77 2.79
C ALA A 255 -7.91 8.62 3.57
N GLN A 256 -8.38 9.77 3.05
CA GLN A 256 -9.33 10.63 3.76
C GLN A 256 -10.57 9.89 4.28
N ALA A 257 -11.19 9.04 3.45
CA ALA A 257 -12.41 8.34 3.83
C ALA A 257 -12.19 7.35 4.98
N ALA A 258 -11.02 6.69 5.02
CA ALA A 258 -10.62 5.79 6.10
C ALA A 258 -10.28 6.56 7.39
N ILE A 259 -9.52 7.65 7.28
CA ILE A 259 -9.15 8.51 8.41
C ILE A 259 -10.39 9.14 9.07
N GLU A 260 -11.31 9.69 8.27
CA GLU A 260 -12.53 10.28 8.81
C GLU A 260 -13.46 9.22 9.42
N LEU A 261 -13.47 8.00 8.88
CA LEU A 261 -14.21 6.88 9.47
C LEU A 261 -13.62 6.48 10.83
N GLU A 262 -12.30 6.40 10.93
CA GLU A 262 -11.60 6.14 12.20
C GLU A 262 -11.91 7.22 13.24
N MET A 263 -11.89 8.50 12.88
CA MET A 263 -12.21 9.60 13.79
C MET A 263 -13.64 9.58 14.34
N LEU A 264 -14.56 8.91 13.63
CA LEU A 264 -15.94 8.74 14.07
C LEU A 264 -16.15 7.44 14.86
N ALA A 265 -15.22 6.50 14.78
CA ALA A 265 -15.28 5.28 15.55
C ALA A 265 -15.05 5.60 17.05
N PRO A 266 -15.83 5.00 17.96
CA PRO A 266 -15.63 5.22 19.38
C PRO A 266 -14.36 4.50 19.88
N ASP A 267 -13.62 5.13 20.79
CA ASP A 267 -12.46 4.50 21.45
C ASP A 267 -12.85 3.26 22.28
N GLU A 268 -14.04 3.31 22.90
CA GLU A 268 -14.63 2.20 23.62
C GLU A 268 -15.78 1.60 22.82
N LEU A 269 -15.64 0.31 22.47
CA LEU A 269 -16.68 -0.42 21.74
C LEU A 269 -17.94 -0.66 22.58
N GLY A 270 -17.87 -0.52 23.90
CA GLY A 270 -19.01 -0.69 24.81
C GLY A 270 -19.72 -2.02 24.59
N GLU A 271 -21.02 -1.99 24.26
CA GLU A 271 -21.80 -3.20 23.97
C GLU A 271 -21.36 -3.97 22.71
N PHE A 272 -20.47 -3.40 21.90
CA PHE A 272 -19.85 -4.04 20.74
C PHE A 272 -18.49 -4.68 21.07
N GLU A 273 -18.01 -4.57 22.31
CA GLU A 273 -16.76 -5.20 22.72
C GLU A 273 -16.85 -6.73 22.53
N GLY A 274 -15.89 -7.30 21.80
CA GLY A 274 -15.88 -8.71 21.42
C GLY A 274 -16.85 -9.11 20.30
N LYS A 275 -17.61 -8.18 19.70
CA LYS A 275 -18.41 -8.43 18.50
C LYS A 275 -17.61 -8.09 17.24
N SER A 276 -17.40 -9.07 16.38
CA SER A 276 -16.83 -8.89 15.05
C SER A 276 -17.88 -9.16 13.97
N TYR A 277 -17.66 -8.63 12.76
CA TYR A 277 -18.41 -9.07 11.61
C TYR A 277 -18.14 -10.57 11.36
N PRO A 278 -19.18 -11.37 11.08
CA PRO A 278 -18.99 -12.77 10.75
C PRO A 278 -18.18 -12.89 9.45
N PHE A 279 -17.21 -13.79 9.43
CA PHE A 279 -16.43 -14.12 8.24
C PHE A 279 -16.25 -15.64 8.15
N SER A 280 -16.00 -16.13 6.94
CA SER A 280 -15.64 -17.53 6.68
C SER A 280 -14.25 -17.58 6.06
N ILE A 281 -13.49 -18.61 6.40
CA ILE A 281 -12.23 -18.92 5.71
C ILE A 281 -12.56 -19.89 4.60
N ILE A 282 -12.52 -19.39 3.36
CA ILE A 282 -12.66 -20.22 2.17
C ILE A 282 -11.25 -20.72 1.82
N LYS A 283 -11.08 -22.04 1.79
CA LYS A 283 -9.83 -22.63 1.29
C LYS A 283 -9.86 -22.60 -0.22
N ASP A 284 -8.83 -22.06 -0.84
CA ASP A 284 -8.61 -22.20 -2.28
C ASP A 284 -8.59 -23.69 -2.63
N GLN A 285 -9.34 -24.07 -3.67
CA GLN A 285 -9.39 -25.44 -4.19
C GLN A 285 -8.17 -25.76 -5.04
#